data_AF-A0A6I1E4U7-F1
#
_entry.id   AF-A0A6I1E4U7-F1
#
_cell.length_a   1.000
_cell.length_b   1.000
_cell.length_c   1.000
_cell.angle_alpha   90.00
_cell.angle_beta   90.00
_cell.angle_gamma   90.00
#
_symmetry.space_group_name_H-M   'P 1'
#
loop_
_entity.id
_entity.type
_entity.pdbx_description
1 polymer ?
#
loop_
_entity_poly.entity_id
_entity_poly.type
_entity_poly.pdbx_seq_one_letter_code
_entity_poly.pdbx_strand_id
1 'polypeptide(L)'
;MLAIFSGDTTKAGPAGDMFGAITSLFTGLAFAGLIGTMIFQQRELKLQRNELKLQREEVSGTREEIKAQREQMELQNQQMQKQMFEETFFQMLKVFNDYIQDITGPISKDGTIPRKGRDELANLTPSMTYYSSDNQQEIATEYLNMYDGNTDDLGGYFRIIYNIIKYVHTSEIPNKKFYTNIVRAQLSESELVLLKYNLSTPLGEKFILYVNEYDLLKHCPEKYGGENRHGNVSQVGIVADHIKELFIEDA
;
A
#
# COMPACT_ATOMS: atom_id res chain seq x y z
N MET A 1 -63.20 -77.62 -61.62
CA MET A 1 -62.17 -76.92 -60.83
C MET A 1 -62.87 -75.80 -60.07
N LEU A 2 -62.50 -75.62 -58.79
CA LEU A 2 -62.98 -74.65 -57.79
C LEU A 2 -64.12 -75.10 -56.86
N ALA A 3 -63.70 -75.73 -55.76
CA ALA A 3 -64.44 -75.77 -54.50
C ALA A 3 -64.29 -74.41 -53.81
N ILE A 4 -65.40 -73.71 -53.57
CA ILE A 4 -65.44 -72.53 -52.70
C ILE A 4 -65.88 -73.00 -51.33
N PHE A 5 -64.96 -72.90 -50.36
CA PHE A 5 -65.17 -73.19 -48.94
C PHE A 5 -66.37 -72.39 -48.40
N SER A 6 -67.45 -73.08 -48.07
CA SER A 6 -68.52 -72.56 -47.21
C SER A 6 -68.11 -72.71 -45.74
N GLY A 7 -67.37 -71.74 -45.21
CA GLY A 7 -67.08 -71.65 -43.79
C GLY A 7 -68.28 -71.13 -43.00
N ASP A 8 -68.68 -71.86 -41.97
CA ASP A 8 -69.78 -71.53 -41.06
C ASP A 8 -69.52 -70.21 -40.30
N THR A 9 -70.17 -69.12 -40.72
CA THR A 9 -69.99 -67.76 -40.17
C THR A 9 -70.70 -67.53 -38.84
N THR A 10 -71.55 -68.46 -38.39
CA THR A 10 -72.31 -68.31 -37.13
C THR A 10 -71.45 -68.45 -35.88
N LYS A 11 -70.28 -69.10 -35.98
CA LYS A 11 -69.29 -69.20 -34.89
C LYS A 11 -68.34 -68.00 -34.80
N ALA A 12 -68.34 -67.11 -35.80
CA ALA A 12 -67.46 -65.96 -35.86
C ALA A 12 -67.93 -64.77 -35.00
N GLY A 13 -69.24 -64.60 -34.81
CA GLY A 13 -69.82 -63.54 -33.96
C GLY A 13 -69.46 -63.68 -32.48
N PRO A 14 -69.70 -64.84 -31.83
CA PRO A 14 -69.34 -65.07 -30.43
C PRO A 14 -67.82 -65.04 -30.17
N ALA A 15 -67.03 -65.48 -31.16
CA ALA A 15 -65.57 -65.35 -31.10
C ALA A 15 -65.15 -63.86 -31.13
N GLY A 16 -65.77 -63.06 -31.99
CA GLY A 16 -65.56 -61.60 -32.08
C GLY A 16 -65.91 -60.85 -30.80
N ASP A 17 -67.02 -61.21 -30.12
CA ASP A 17 -67.41 -60.60 -28.85
C ASP A 17 -66.39 -60.86 -27.73
N MET A 18 -65.79 -62.06 -27.69
CA MET A 18 -64.72 -62.38 -26.73
C MET A 18 -63.43 -61.61 -27.03
N PHE A 19 -63.07 -61.44 -28.32
CA PHE A 19 -61.95 -60.59 -28.72
C PHE A 19 -62.20 -59.10 -28.38
N GLY A 20 -63.44 -58.61 -28.50
CA GLY A 20 -63.82 -57.26 -28.09
C GLY A 20 -63.69 -57.04 -26.58
N ALA A 21 -64.17 -57.99 -25.77
CA ALA A 21 -64.04 -57.97 -24.31
C ALA A 21 -62.57 -58.06 -23.83
N ILE A 22 -61.75 -58.85 -24.51
CA ILE A 22 -60.30 -58.94 -24.22
C ILE A 22 -59.59 -57.63 -24.61
N THR A 23 -59.94 -57.02 -25.74
CA THR A 23 -59.35 -55.75 -26.20
C THR A 23 -59.69 -54.59 -25.27
N SER A 24 -60.93 -54.49 -24.79
CA SER A 24 -61.33 -53.45 -23.84
C SER A 24 -60.63 -53.62 -22.49
N LEU A 25 -60.40 -54.86 -22.03
CA LEU A 25 -59.61 -55.15 -20.84
C LEU A 25 -58.15 -54.71 -21.02
N PHE A 26 -57.50 -55.05 -22.13
CA PHE A 26 -56.13 -54.60 -22.41
C PHE A 26 -56.03 -53.07 -22.53
N THR A 27 -57.04 -52.41 -23.10
CA THR A 27 -57.10 -50.94 -23.19
C THR A 27 -57.26 -50.30 -21.81
N GLY A 28 -58.11 -50.86 -20.95
CA GLY A 28 -58.28 -50.42 -19.57
C GLY A 28 -57.02 -50.61 -18.73
N LEU A 29 -56.31 -51.73 -18.90
CA LEU A 29 -55.01 -51.98 -18.27
C LEU A 29 -53.91 -51.05 -18.77
N ALA A 30 -53.85 -50.78 -20.08
CA ALA A 30 -52.92 -49.80 -20.65
C ALA A 30 -53.19 -48.40 -20.12
N PHE A 31 -54.46 -48.00 -20.00
CA PHE A 31 -54.87 -46.73 -19.40
C PHE A 31 -54.52 -46.64 -17.92
N ALA A 32 -54.73 -47.71 -17.14
CA ALA A 32 -54.30 -47.79 -15.75
C ALA A 32 -52.77 -47.69 -15.62
N GLY A 33 -52.02 -48.30 -16.53
CA GLY A 33 -50.56 -48.15 -16.63
C GLY A 33 -50.13 -46.71 -16.92
N LEU A 34 -50.82 -46.01 -17.81
CA LEU A 34 -50.59 -44.58 -18.09
C LEU A 34 -50.86 -43.69 -16.88
N ILE A 35 -51.94 -43.95 -16.13
CA ILE A 35 -52.21 -43.24 -14.87
C ILE A 35 -51.10 -43.52 -13.84
N GLY A 36 -50.67 -44.77 -13.72
CA GLY A 36 -49.58 -45.16 -12.82
C GLY A 36 -48.27 -44.44 -13.14
N THR A 37 -47.89 -44.40 -14.42
CA THR A 37 -46.68 -43.67 -14.88
C THR A 37 -46.82 -42.17 -14.67
N MET A 38 -47.98 -41.57 -14.92
CA MET A 38 -48.22 -40.13 -14.66
C MET A 38 -48.07 -39.79 -13.17
N ILE A 39 -48.58 -40.61 -12.25
CA ILE A 39 -48.42 -40.40 -10.81
C ILE A 39 -46.94 -40.50 -10.42
N PHE A 40 -46.20 -41.47 -10.98
CA PHE A 40 -44.76 -41.61 -10.72
C PHE A 40 -43.99 -40.38 -11.21
N GLN A 41 -44.26 -39.91 -12.42
CA GLN A 41 -43.67 -38.71 -13.00
C GLN A 41 -43.95 -37.45 -12.15
N GLN A 42 -45.18 -37.29 -11.64
CA GLN A 42 -45.51 -36.17 -10.75
C GLN A 42 -44.73 -36.19 -9.44
N ARG A 43 -44.48 -37.38 -8.87
CA ARG A 43 -43.65 -37.55 -7.68
C ARG A 43 -42.19 -37.19 -7.96
N GLU A 44 -41.65 -37.66 -9.08
CA GLU A 44 -40.28 -37.35 -9.50
C GLU A 44 -40.07 -35.86 -9.75
N LEU A 45 -41.00 -35.19 -10.45
CA LEU A 45 -40.98 -33.74 -10.65
C LEU A 45 -41.01 -32.97 -9.33
N LYS A 46 -41.76 -33.47 -8.33
CA LYS A 46 -41.79 -32.88 -6.99
C LYS A 46 -40.44 -33.01 -6.29
N LEU A 47 -39.80 -34.18 -6.37
CA LEU A 47 -38.47 -34.40 -5.81
C LEU A 47 -37.42 -33.52 -6.50
N GLN A 48 -37.43 -33.44 -7.84
CA GLN A 48 -36.53 -32.56 -8.59
C GLN A 48 -36.70 -31.09 -8.23
N ARG A 49 -37.94 -30.60 -8.06
CA ARG A 49 -38.20 -29.23 -7.60
C ARG A 49 -37.64 -28.97 -6.22
N ASN A 50 -37.72 -29.94 -5.32
CA ASN A 50 -37.16 -29.83 -3.97
C ASN A 50 -35.62 -29.81 -4.02
N GLU A 51 -35.00 -30.67 -4.83
CA GLU A 51 -33.55 -30.72 -5.01
C GLU A 51 -33.02 -29.42 -5.63
N LEU A 52 -33.68 -28.89 -6.66
CA LEU A 52 -33.36 -27.59 -7.23
C LEU A 52 -33.49 -26.45 -6.22
N LYS A 53 -34.46 -26.54 -5.30
CA LYS A 53 -34.61 -25.55 -4.23
C LYS A 53 -33.40 -25.60 -3.29
N LEU A 54 -33.03 -26.80 -2.82
CA LEU A 54 -31.87 -27.00 -1.96
C LEU A 54 -30.57 -26.55 -2.65
N GLN A 55 -30.39 -26.87 -3.93
CA GLN A 55 -29.22 -26.46 -4.70
C GLN A 55 -29.14 -24.93 -4.84
N ARG A 56 -30.28 -24.24 -5.04
CA ARG A 56 -30.31 -22.77 -5.06
C ARG A 56 -29.95 -22.17 -3.71
N GLU A 57 -30.42 -22.77 -2.63
CA GLU A 57 -30.10 -22.36 -1.26
C GLU A 57 -28.59 -22.54 -0.99
N GLU A 58 -27.99 -23.67 -1.39
CA GLU A 58 -26.55 -23.93 -1.27
C GLU A 58 -25.72 -22.93 -2.07
N VAL A 59 -26.06 -22.69 -3.35
CA VAL A 59 -25.38 -21.68 -4.18
C VAL A 59 -25.52 -20.28 -3.60
N SER A 60 -26.66 -19.96 -3.00
CA SER A 60 -26.85 -18.69 -2.29
C SER A 60 -25.90 -18.59 -1.10
N GLY A 61 -25.79 -19.64 -0.29
CA GLY A 61 -24.84 -19.72 0.82
C GLY A 61 -23.39 -19.56 0.36
N THR A 62 -22.98 -20.29 -0.68
CA THR A 62 -21.62 -20.19 -1.25
C THR A 62 -21.32 -18.78 -1.76
N ARG A 63 -22.31 -18.08 -2.34
CA ARG A 63 -22.12 -16.68 -2.79
C ARG A 63 -21.88 -15.74 -1.61
N GLU A 64 -22.56 -15.94 -0.50
CA GLU A 64 -22.36 -15.17 0.73
C GLU A 64 -20.98 -15.45 1.32
N GLU A 65 -20.56 -16.71 1.38
CA GLU A 65 -19.21 -17.11 1.85
C GLU A 65 -18.10 -16.50 0.97
N ILE A 66 -18.23 -16.57 -0.36
CA ILE A 66 -17.27 -15.95 -1.28
C ILE A 66 -17.22 -14.43 -1.08
N LYS A 67 -18.36 -13.79 -0.84
CA LYS A 67 -18.41 -12.35 -0.56
C LYS A 67 -17.66 -12.03 0.73
N ALA A 68 -17.92 -12.76 1.81
CA ALA A 68 -17.21 -12.59 3.08
C ALA A 68 -15.69 -12.84 2.92
N GLN A 69 -15.30 -13.85 2.15
CA GLN A 69 -13.90 -14.14 1.87
C GLN A 69 -13.22 -13.01 1.07
N ARG A 70 -13.92 -12.41 0.09
CA ARG A 70 -13.40 -11.25 -0.64
C ARG A 70 -13.15 -10.06 0.27
N GLU A 71 -14.12 -9.74 1.14
CA GLU A 71 -13.98 -8.67 2.13
C GLU A 71 -12.78 -8.93 3.06
N GLN A 72 -12.61 -10.18 3.53
CA GLN A 72 -11.45 -10.56 4.33
C GLN A 72 -10.13 -10.44 3.56
N MET A 73 -10.10 -10.84 2.30
CA MET A 73 -8.92 -10.75 1.44
C MET A 73 -8.52 -9.29 1.19
N GLU A 74 -9.49 -8.39 1.01
CA GLU A 74 -9.24 -6.95 0.88
C GLU A 74 -8.61 -6.39 2.15
N LEU A 75 -9.15 -6.72 3.33
CA LEU A 75 -8.57 -6.32 4.61
C LEU A 75 -7.16 -6.88 4.81
N GLN A 76 -6.93 -8.14 4.43
CA GLN A 76 -5.60 -8.76 4.50
C GLN A 76 -4.62 -8.07 3.56
N ASN A 77 -5.04 -7.72 2.34
CA ASN A 77 -4.20 -7.01 1.38
C ASN A 77 -3.81 -5.62 1.92
N GLN A 78 -4.77 -4.86 2.45
CA GLN A 78 -4.50 -3.56 3.09
C GLN A 78 -3.53 -3.70 4.27
N GLN A 79 -3.73 -4.69 5.13
CA GLN A 79 -2.83 -4.95 6.27
C GLN A 79 -1.43 -5.35 5.80
N MET A 80 -1.32 -6.18 4.76
CA MET A 80 -0.04 -6.60 4.19
C MET A 80 0.71 -5.43 3.57
N GLN A 81 0.03 -4.56 2.81
CA GLN A 81 0.63 -3.35 2.25
C GLN A 81 1.18 -2.44 3.35
N LYS A 82 0.42 -2.27 4.44
CA LYS A 82 0.90 -1.53 5.62
C LYS A 82 2.14 -2.17 6.24
N GLN A 83 2.13 -3.49 6.45
CA GLN A 83 3.27 -4.22 7.01
C GLN A 83 4.53 -4.08 6.15
N MET A 84 4.43 -4.32 4.84
CA MET A 84 5.56 -4.16 3.91
C MET A 84 6.11 -2.74 3.92
N PHE A 85 5.23 -1.74 3.98
CA PHE A 85 5.63 -0.35 4.09
C PHE A 85 6.41 -0.09 5.39
N GLU A 86 5.86 -0.51 6.53
CA GLU A 86 6.46 -0.32 7.86
C GLU A 86 7.82 -1.02 7.96
N GLU A 87 7.92 -2.26 7.49
CA GLU A 87 9.18 -3.02 7.45
C GLU A 87 10.27 -2.28 6.67
N THR A 88 9.93 -1.81 5.47
CA THR A 88 10.86 -1.05 4.63
C THR A 88 11.24 0.27 5.29
N PHE A 89 10.26 0.99 5.84
CA PHE A 89 10.48 2.26 6.53
C PHE A 89 11.43 2.11 7.73
N PHE A 90 11.17 1.14 8.61
CA PHE A 90 12.01 0.91 9.78
C PHE A 90 13.40 0.37 9.40
N GLN A 91 13.51 -0.43 8.33
CA GLN A 91 14.80 -0.84 7.80
C GLN A 91 15.59 0.35 7.25
N MET A 92 14.95 1.29 6.56
CA MET A 92 15.63 2.52 6.12
C MET A 92 16.07 3.39 7.29
N LEU A 93 15.25 3.50 8.35
CA LEU A 93 15.64 4.18 9.60
C LEU A 93 16.83 3.50 10.27
N LYS A 94 16.90 2.17 10.25
CA LYS A 94 18.05 1.44 10.77
C LYS A 94 19.31 1.77 9.96
N VAL A 95 19.24 1.66 8.63
CA VAL A 95 20.35 2.02 7.72
C VAL A 95 20.80 3.47 7.96
N PHE A 96 19.88 4.40 8.20
CA PHE A 96 20.20 5.78 8.54
C PHE A 96 20.99 5.90 9.84
N ASN A 97 20.55 5.22 10.91
CA ASN A 97 21.26 5.25 12.19
C ASN A 97 22.63 4.55 12.12
N ASP A 98 22.73 3.44 11.39
CA ASP A 98 23.99 2.74 11.15
C ASP A 98 24.96 3.65 10.37
N TYR A 99 24.46 4.31 9.31
CA TYR A 99 25.25 5.28 8.56
C TYR A 99 25.73 6.44 9.44
N ILE A 100 24.87 6.99 10.31
CA ILE A 100 25.29 8.01 11.26
C ILE A 100 26.45 7.48 12.11
N GLN A 101 26.34 6.29 12.70
CA GLN A 101 27.39 5.72 13.57
C GLN A 101 28.75 5.56 12.87
N ASP A 102 28.74 5.35 11.55
CA ASP A 102 29.94 5.19 10.74
C ASP A 102 30.59 6.54 10.37
N ILE A 103 29.91 7.68 10.53
CA ILE A 103 30.51 9.00 10.34
C ILE A 103 31.62 9.19 11.39
N THR A 104 32.82 9.52 10.93
CA THR A 104 33.98 9.71 11.80
C THR A 104 34.74 10.97 11.46
N GLY A 105 35.13 11.71 12.49
CA GLY A 105 35.99 12.87 12.32
C GLY A 105 37.41 12.49 11.85
N PRO A 106 38.21 13.49 11.45
CA PRO A 106 39.56 13.25 10.97
C PRO A 106 40.43 12.59 12.06
N ILE A 107 41.31 11.69 11.63
CA ILE A 107 42.27 11.03 12.54
C ILE A 107 43.27 12.08 13.03
N SER A 108 43.30 12.29 14.34
CA SER A 108 44.26 13.22 14.93
C SER A 108 45.68 12.66 14.94
N LYS A 109 46.66 13.53 14.68
CA LYS A 109 48.09 13.16 14.68
C LYS A 109 48.64 12.81 16.07
N ASP A 110 47.94 13.22 17.12
CA ASP A 110 48.31 12.97 18.52
C ASP A 110 47.79 11.62 19.06
N GLY A 111 47.12 10.82 18.23
CA GLY A 111 46.57 9.52 18.60
C GLY A 111 45.26 9.59 19.40
N THR A 112 44.63 10.77 19.49
CA THR A 112 43.27 10.87 20.05
C THR A 112 42.27 10.12 19.19
N ILE A 113 41.30 9.47 19.85
CA ILE A 113 40.23 8.73 19.17
C ILE A 113 39.36 9.75 18.42
N PRO A 114 39.16 9.60 17.10
CA PRO A 114 38.30 10.51 16.35
C PRO A 114 36.88 10.44 16.89
N ARG A 115 36.20 11.59 16.93
CA ARG A 115 34.76 11.66 17.20
C ARG A 115 34.02 10.81 16.19
N LYS A 116 32.87 10.27 16.61
CA LYS A 116 32.03 9.42 15.78
C LYS A 116 30.57 9.78 15.91
N GLY A 117 29.78 9.41 14.91
CA GLY A 117 28.34 9.50 15.01
C GLY A 117 27.85 10.93 15.19
N ARG A 118 26.89 11.05 16.10
CA ARG A 118 26.27 12.33 16.43
C ARG A 118 27.22 13.31 17.09
N ASP A 119 28.30 12.84 17.71
CA ASP A 119 29.33 13.71 18.28
C ASP A 119 30.13 14.39 17.17
N GLU A 120 30.42 13.68 16.06
CA GLU A 120 31.05 14.31 14.91
C GLU A 120 30.09 15.23 14.17
N LEU A 121 28.83 14.82 13.95
CA LEU A 121 27.82 15.72 13.37
C LEU A 121 27.62 17.00 14.21
N ALA A 122 27.66 16.90 15.54
CA ALA A 122 27.62 18.06 16.42
C ALA A 122 28.87 18.94 16.30
N ASN A 123 30.03 18.36 16.01
CA ASN A 123 31.27 19.11 15.75
C ASN A 123 31.29 19.78 14.37
N LEU A 124 30.66 19.14 13.36
CA LEU A 124 30.46 19.72 12.03
C LEU A 124 29.39 20.80 12.01
N THR A 125 28.50 20.80 13.00
CA THR A 125 27.55 21.89 13.18
C THR A 125 28.37 23.15 13.38
N PRO A 126 28.23 24.15 12.49
CA PRO A 126 29.18 25.23 12.42
C PRO A 126 29.36 25.91 13.78
N SER A 127 30.58 26.32 14.06
CA SER A 127 30.89 27.33 15.07
C SER A 127 30.17 28.67 14.85
N MET A 128 29.29 28.79 13.85
CA MET A 128 28.42 29.94 13.56
C MET A 128 27.49 30.36 14.70
N THR A 129 27.28 29.55 15.74
CA THR A 129 26.66 30.08 16.98
C THR A 129 27.50 31.13 17.68
N TYR A 130 28.81 31.16 17.40
CA TYR A 130 29.76 32.02 18.06
C TYR A 130 30.01 33.33 17.31
N TYR A 131 29.71 33.41 16.02
CA TYR A 131 29.83 34.63 15.23
C TYR A 131 28.45 35.13 14.84
N SER A 132 28.02 36.19 15.53
CA SER A 132 26.89 37.04 15.19
C SER A 132 27.20 37.86 13.94
N SER A 133 27.28 37.23 12.76
CA SER A 133 27.12 37.96 11.51
C SER A 133 25.63 37.94 11.14
N ASP A 134 25.00 39.10 11.05
CA ASP A 134 23.65 39.25 10.48
C ASP A 134 23.63 38.95 8.97
N ASN A 135 24.76 38.57 8.38
CA ASN A 135 24.93 38.33 6.96
C ASN A 135 24.67 36.86 6.59
N GLN A 136 23.47 36.59 6.06
CA GLN A 136 23.06 35.26 5.58
C GLN A 136 23.97 34.69 4.49
N GLN A 137 24.65 35.52 3.69
CA GLN A 137 25.56 35.06 2.65
C GLN A 137 26.84 34.46 3.25
N GLU A 138 27.43 35.12 4.25
CA GLU A 138 28.65 34.65 4.91
C GLU A 138 28.42 33.30 5.59
N ILE A 139 27.27 33.16 6.24
CA ILE A 139 26.78 31.91 6.84
C ILE A 139 26.63 30.82 5.78
N ALA A 140 26.04 31.12 4.62
CA ALA A 140 25.89 30.14 3.55
C ALA A 140 27.25 29.70 2.97
N THR A 141 28.18 30.65 2.77
CA THR A 141 29.53 30.36 2.27
C THR A 141 30.34 29.51 3.23
N GLU A 142 30.34 29.82 4.53
CA GLU A 142 31.06 29.02 5.52
C GLU A 142 30.44 27.62 5.66
N TYR A 143 29.11 27.49 5.54
CA TYR A 143 28.44 26.20 5.50
C TYR A 143 28.89 25.37 4.28
N LEU A 144 28.92 25.97 3.08
CA LEU A 144 29.35 25.29 1.85
C LEU A 144 30.81 24.85 1.93
N ASN A 145 31.71 25.69 2.46
CA ASN A 145 33.11 25.33 2.67
C ASN A 145 33.27 24.14 3.63
N MET A 146 32.50 24.12 4.72
CA MET A 146 32.46 22.99 5.65
C MET A 146 31.89 21.74 4.97
N TYR A 147 30.81 21.90 4.20
CA TYR A 147 30.17 20.82 3.47
C TYR A 147 31.13 20.18 2.46
N ASP A 148 31.86 20.97 1.67
CA ASP A 148 32.80 20.47 0.66
C ASP A 148 33.87 19.57 1.30
N GLY A 149 34.39 19.96 2.46
CA GLY A 149 35.34 19.17 3.24
C GLY A 149 34.77 17.87 3.84
N ASN A 150 33.45 17.72 3.89
CA ASN A 150 32.72 16.58 4.47
C ASN A 150 31.66 16.01 3.50
N THR A 151 31.87 16.16 2.19
CA THR A 151 30.85 15.89 1.16
C THR A 151 30.35 14.45 1.20
N ASP A 152 31.24 13.49 1.43
CA ASP A 152 30.88 12.07 1.44
C ASP A 152 29.93 11.74 2.61
N ASP A 153 30.23 12.26 3.80
CA ASP A 153 29.45 12.01 5.01
C ASP A 153 28.15 12.83 5.04
N LEU A 154 28.22 14.14 4.83
CA LEU A 154 27.03 15.00 4.86
C LEU A 154 26.14 14.79 3.64
N GLY A 155 26.72 14.53 2.47
CA GLY A 155 25.98 14.21 1.27
C GLY A 155 25.22 12.89 1.38
N GLY A 156 25.84 11.85 1.94
CA GLY A 156 25.13 10.60 2.24
C GLY A 156 24.05 10.79 3.31
N TYR A 157 24.36 11.50 4.39
CA TYR A 157 23.42 11.80 5.47
C TYR A 157 22.13 12.45 4.95
N PHE A 158 22.24 13.58 4.23
CA PHE A 158 21.07 14.31 3.73
C PHE A 158 20.30 13.52 2.66
N ARG A 159 21.01 12.74 1.83
CA ARG A 159 20.36 11.89 0.82
C ARG A 159 19.53 10.78 1.45
N ILE A 160 20.02 10.16 2.52
CA ILE A 160 19.29 9.09 3.21
C ILE A 160 18.02 9.65 3.86
N ILE A 161 18.12 10.73 4.65
CA ILE A 161 16.94 11.32 5.29
C ILE A 161 15.93 11.85 4.26
N TYR A 162 16.39 12.49 3.19
CA TYR A 162 15.54 12.90 2.07
C TYR A 162 14.78 11.71 1.48
N ASN A 163 15.47 10.59 1.23
CA ASN A 163 14.85 9.40 0.65
C ASN A 163 13.86 8.73 1.61
N ILE A 164 14.11 8.72 2.93
CA ILE A 164 13.15 8.22 3.91
C ILE A 164 11.87 9.05 3.87
N ILE A 165 12.00 10.38 3.91
CA ILE A 165 10.84 11.26 3.89
C ILE A 165 10.11 11.17 2.54
N LYS A 166 10.85 11.14 1.43
CA LYS A 166 10.28 10.92 0.10
C LYS A 166 9.51 9.61 0.02
N TYR A 167 10.06 8.51 0.56
CA TYR A 167 9.39 7.21 0.59
C TYR A 167 8.04 7.27 1.32
N VAL A 168 7.99 7.93 2.48
CA VAL A 168 6.74 8.18 3.21
C VAL A 168 5.79 9.07 2.41
N HIS A 169 6.30 10.13 1.77
CA HIS A 169 5.49 11.07 0.99
C HIS A 169 4.86 10.40 -0.24
N THR A 170 5.60 9.56 -0.95
CA THR A 170 5.12 8.91 -2.18
C THR A 170 4.28 7.67 -1.96
N SER A 171 4.25 7.11 -0.73
CA SER A 171 3.45 5.91 -0.45
C SER A 171 1.95 6.21 -0.39
N GLU A 172 1.12 5.17 -0.47
CA GLU A 172 -0.33 5.28 -0.29
C GLU A 172 -0.76 5.07 1.17
N ILE A 173 0.21 5.04 2.10
CA ILE A 173 -0.08 4.72 3.51
C ILE A 173 -0.95 5.82 4.15
N PRO A 174 -1.98 5.47 4.93
CA PRO A 174 -2.64 6.45 5.79
C PRO A 174 -1.67 6.99 6.84
N ASN A 175 -1.95 8.18 7.36
CA ASN A 175 -1.18 8.77 8.46
C ASN A 175 0.32 8.98 8.20
N LYS A 176 0.71 9.42 7.00
CA LYS A 176 2.11 9.80 6.66
C LYS A 176 2.81 10.64 7.74
N LYS A 177 2.09 11.60 8.34
CA LYS A 177 2.61 12.48 9.41
C LYS A 177 3.06 11.71 10.65
N PHE A 178 2.45 10.56 10.96
CA PHE A 178 2.92 9.69 12.05
C PHE A 178 4.35 9.19 11.78
N TYR A 179 4.61 8.68 10.58
CA TYR A 179 5.94 8.15 10.22
C TYR A 179 6.98 9.27 10.10
N THR A 180 6.64 10.42 9.51
CA THR A 180 7.59 11.55 9.45
C THR A 180 7.87 12.15 10.83
N ASN A 181 6.91 12.10 11.77
CA ASN A 181 7.17 12.44 13.18
C ASN A 181 8.16 11.49 13.85
N ILE A 182 8.16 10.19 13.50
CA ILE A 182 9.17 9.25 14.00
C ILE A 182 10.55 9.66 13.50
N VAL A 183 10.71 9.96 12.21
CA VAL A 183 11.98 10.44 11.65
C VAL A 183 12.43 11.72 12.36
N ARG A 184 11.52 12.70 12.49
CA ARG A 184 11.78 13.99 13.15
C ARG A 184 12.24 13.82 14.60
N ALA A 185 11.65 12.88 15.34
CA ALA A 185 12.03 12.58 16.72
C ALA A 185 13.43 11.98 16.86
N GLN A 186 14.02 11.47 15.76
CA GLN A 186 15.39 10.97 15.75
C GLN A 186 16.42 12.04 15.41
N LEU A 187 16.05 13.27 15.03
CA LEU A 187 17.01 14.32 14.70
C LEU A 187 17.42 15.07 15.97
N SER A 188 18.73 15.16 16.21
CA SER A 188 19.26 16.00 17.29
C SER A 188 19.18 17.49 16.94
N GLU A 189 19.35 18.36 17.93
CA GLU A 189 19.39 19.81 17.70
C GLU A 189 20.45 20.21 16.66
N SER A 190 21.64 19.62 16.75
CA SER A 190 22.76 19.82 15.82
C SER A 190 22.38 19.46 14.39
N GLU A 191 21.70 18.33 14.20
CA GLU A 191 21.24 17.88 12.88
C GLU A 191 20.13 18.77 12.31
N LEU A 192 19.23 19.29 13.16
CA LEU A 192 18.21 20.26 12.73
C LEU A 192 18.85 21.57 12.24
N VAL A 193 19.93 22.02 12.89
CA VAL A 193 20.70 23.19 12.47
C VAL A 193 21.43 22.92 11.15
N LEU A 194 22.11 21.78 11.03
CA LEU A 194 22.76 21.36 9.79
C LEU A 194 21.75 21.27 8.63
N LEU A 195 20.56 20.72 8.87
CA LEU A 195 19.48 20.66 7.89
C LEU A 195 19.02 22.07 7.50
N LYS A 196 18.80 22.96 8.46
CA LYS A 196 18.39 24.34 8.18
C LYS A 196 19.39 25.06 7.27
N TYR A 197 20.70 24.93 7.53
CA TYR A 197 21.72 25.52 6.67
C TYR A 197 21.76 24.84 5.29
N ASN A 198 21.65 23.51 5.23
CA ASN A 198 21.57 22.78 3.97
C ASN A 198 20.43 23.31 3.07
N LEU A 199 19.25 23.53 3.65
CA LEU A 199 18.07 24.07 2.96
C LEU A 199 18.23 25.53 2.50
N SER A 200 19.15 26.27 3.12
CA SER A 200 19.47 27.65 2.74
C SER A 200 20.46 27.71 1.56
N THR A 201 20.85 26.56 1.01
CA THR A 201 21.75 26.45 -0.15
C THR A 201 21.07 25.65 -1.28
N PRO A 202 21.59 25.72 -2.52
CA PRO A 202 21.08 24.90 -3.62
C PRO A 202 21.10 23.38 -3.35
N LEU A 203 21.95 22.90 -2.43
CA LEU A 203 22.05 21.48 -2.07
C LEU A 203 20.74 20.95 -1.46
N GLY A 204 20.07 21.75 -0.65
CA GLY A 204 18.86 21.36 0.09
C GLY A 204 17.55 21.68 -0.62
N GLU A 205 17.57 22.35 -1.78
CA GLU A 205 16.38 22.89 -2.45
C GLU A 205 15.27 21.84 -2.63
N LYS A 206 15.62 20.65 -3.12
CA LYS A 206 14.66 19.56 -3.36
C LYS A 206 13.98 19.07 -2.08
N PHE A 207 14.61 19.28 -0.92
CA PHE A 207 14.11 18.81 0.36
C PHE A 207 13.17 19.82 1.04
N ILE A 208 13.18 21.10 0.62
CA ILE A 208 12.37 22.18 1.20
C ILE A 208 10.88 21.80 1.22
N LEU A 209 10.36 21.26 0.12
CA LEU A 209 8.95 20.86 0.02
C LEU A 209 8.56 19.90 1.16
N TYR A 210 9.35 18.85 1.37
CA TYR A 210 9.04 17.84 2.38
C TYR A 210 9.27 18.33 3.80
N VAL A 211 10.29 19.16 4.03
CA VAL A 211 10.56 19.77 5.34
C VAL A 211 9.37 20.61 5.78
N ASN A 212 8.75 21.34 4.84
CA ASN A 212 7.60 22.20 5.10
C ASN A 212 6.32 21.40 5.32
N GLU A 213 6.05 20.42 4.45
CA GLU A 213 4.85 19.59 4.56
C GLU A 213 4.79 18.82 5.88
N TYR A 214 5.95 18.37 6.39
CA TYR A 214 6.04 17.53 7.59
C TYR A 214 6.58 18.24 8.83
N ASP A 215 6.72 19.56 8.80
CA ASP A 215 7.19 20.38 9.94
C ASP A 215 8.53 19.87 10.53
N LEU A 216 9.48 19.42 9.70
CA LEU A 216 10.70 18.75 10.20
C LEU A 216 11.55 19.63 11.12
N LEU A 217 11.55 20.94 10.90
CA LEU A 217 12.31 21.92 11.71
C LEU A 217 11.55 22.47 12.93
N LYS A 218 10.39 21.90 13.30
CA LYS A 218 9.53 22.44 14.38
C LYS A 218 10.23 22.68 15.73
N HIS A 219 11.25 21.88 16.05
CA HIS A 219 12.01 21.97 17.31
C HIS A 219 13.46 22.43 17.09
N CYS A 220 13.76 23.04 15.95
CA CYS A 220 15.06 23.65 15.73
C CYS A 220 15.28 24.79 16.75
N PRO A 221 16.42 24.85 17.47
CA PRO A 221 16.60 25.84 18.52
C PRO A 221 16.61 27.28 17.98
N GLU A 222 15.90 28.19 18.67
CA GLU A 222 15.77 29.60 18.29
C GLU A 222 17.11 30.36 18.32
N LYS A 223 18.06 29.93 19.16
CA LYS A 223 19.40 30.55 19.27
C LYS A 223 20.24 30.51 17.99
N TYR A 224 19.84 29.71 17.01
CA TYR A 224 20.42 29.63 15.67
C TYR A 224 19.51 30.27 14.60
N GLY A 225 18.56 31.09 15.03
CA GLY A 225 17.63 31.82 14.17
C GLY A 225 17.76 33.30 14.40
N GLY A 226 18.20 34.03 13.36
CA GLY A 226 17.70 35.39 13.17
C GLY A 226 16.17 35.37 13.23
N GLU A 227 15.60 36.35 13.94
CA GLU A 227 14.20 36.41 14.39
C GLU A 227 13.19 35.81 13.39
N ASN A 228 12.77 34.57 13.62
CA ASN A 228 11.68 33.96 12.86
C ASN A 228 10.81 33.15 13.81
N ARG A 229 10.04 33.90 14.62
CA ARG A 229 8.95 33.34 15.41
C ARG A 229 7.94 32.76 14.42
N HIS A 230 7.72 31.45 14.52
CA HIS A 230 6.70 30.65 13.80
C HIS A 230 7.15 29.97 12.51
N GLY A 231 8.19 29.13 12.55
CA GLY A 231 8.31 27.93 11.68
C GLY A 231 8.11 28.12 10.18
N ASN A 232 8.23 29.36 9.66
CA ASN A 232 7.84 29.70 8.31
C ASN A 232 9.09 29.67 7.43
N VAL A 233 9.33 28.50 6.86
CA VAL A 233 10.45 28.19 5.94
C VAL A 233 10.29 28.93 4.60
N SER A 234 9.20 29.69 4.41
CA SER A 234 9.00 30.58 3.25
C SER A 234 10.16 31.55 3.04
N GLN A 235 10.89 31.95 4.08
CA GLN A 235 12.11 32.77 3.92
C GLN A 235 13.36 31.95 3.55
N VAL A 236 13.42 30.65 3.86
CA VAL A 236 14.55 29.79 3.48
C VAL A 236 14.57 29.54 1.98
N GLY A 237 13.39 29.40 1.36
CA GLY A 237 13.26 29.36 -0.11
C GLY A 237 13.70 30.68 -0.78
N ILE A 238 13.35 31.82 -0.19
CA ILE A 238 13.77 33.15 -0.68
C ILE A 238 15.30 33.31 -0.60
N VAL A 239 15.94 32.81 0.46
CA VAL A 239 17.41 32.82 0.60
C VAL A 239 18.08 31.91 -0.42
N ALA A 240 17.53 30.71 -0.67
CA ALA A 240 18.04 29.81 -1.71
C ALA A 240 17.92 30.39 -3.12
N ASP A 241 16.81 31.08 -3.43
CA ASP A 241 16.61 31.77 -4.71
C ASP A 241 17.55 32.97 -4.88
N HIS A 242 17.79 33.75 -3.81
CA HIS A 242 18.71 34.89 -3.84
C HIS A 242 20.19 34.45 -3.94
N ILE A 243 20.56 33.32 -3.33
CA ILE A 243 21.90 32.74 -3.45
C ILE A 243 22.14 32.16 -4.85
N LYS A 244 21.10 31.59 -5.50
CA LYS A 244 21.20 31.15 -6.91
C LYS A 244 21.53 32.30 -7.86
N GLU A 245 20.94 33.47 -7.68
CA GLU A 245 21.22 34.65 -8.51
C GLU A 245 22.69 35.09 -8.42
N LEU A 246 23.32 34.92 -7.24
CA LEU A 246 24.71 35.31 -6.99
C LEU A 246 25.76 34.32 -7.52
N PHE A 247 25.42 33.03 -7.67
CA PHE A 247 26.34 32.01 -8.18
C PHE A 247 26.14 31.69 -9.68
N ILE A 248 25.18 32.34 -10.36
CA ILE A 248 25.02 32.29 -11.82
C ILE A 248 25.82 33.42 -12.51
N GLU A 249 26.24 34.47 -11.79
CA GLU A 249 27.02 35.58 -12.37
C GLU A 249 28.54 35.32 -12.47
N ASP A 250 29.06 34.26 -11.85
CA ASP A 250 30.49 33.89 -11.86
C ASP A 250 30.81 32.63 -12.72
N ALA A 251 29.92 32.21 -13.64
CA ALA A 251 30.11 31.08 -14.56
C ALA A 251 30.15 31.49 -16.04
#